data_AF-A0A7H4MTM9-F1
#
_entry.id   AF-A0A7H4MTM9-F1
#
_cell.length_a   1.000
_cell.length_b   1.000
_cell.length_c   1.000
_cell.angle_alpha   90.00
_cell.angle_beta   90.00
_cell.angle_gamma   90.00
#
_symmetry.space_group_name_H-M   'P 1'
#
loop_
_entity.id
_entity.type
_entity.pdbx_description
1 polymer ?
#
loop_
_entity_poly.entity_id
_entity_poly.type
_entity_poly.pdbx_seq_one_letter_code
_entity_poly.pdbx_strand_id
1 'polypeptide(L)'
;MTKDIRVASYYAWARLHRDGESGLADGLELLAGLMQGFGEQLHPLRERSRRAAFDWLAGQRMLDSLSLYPEAGSTDALRISGALLLMEQAQEGTVPDALCGVLETVC
;
A
#
# COMPACT_ATOMS: atom_id res chain seq x y z
N MET A 1 9.48 2.05 -18.14
CA MET A 1 9.73 1.95 -16.68
C MET A 1 8.63 1.10 -16.06
N THR A 2 8.96 0.14 -15.19
CA THR A 2 7.98 -0.79 -14.59
C THR A 2 7.38 -0.22 -13.30
N LYS A 3 6.10 -0.51 -13.03
CA LYS A 3 5.46 -0.26 -11.72
C LYS A 3 5.25 -1.62 -11.06
N ASP A 4 5.92 -1.87 -9.94
CA ASP A 4 6.01 -3.20 -9.33
C ASP A 4 5.85 -3.10 -7.80
N ILE A 5 4.95 -3.92 -7.24
CA ILE A 5 4.66 -4.03 -5.81
C ILE A 5 5.95 -4.30 -5.03
N ARG A 6 6.82 -5.20 -5.51
CA ARG A 6 8.05 -5.56 -4.79
C ARG A 6 8.99 -4.37 -4.66
N VAL A 7 9.13 -3.58 -5.73
CA VAL A 7 10.00 -2.40 -5.72
C VAL A 7 9.46 -1.35 -4.75
N ALA A 8 8.15 -1.11 -4.77
CA ALA A 8 7.50 -0.21 -3.82
C ALA A 8 7.62 -0.72 -2.37
N SER A 9 7.47 -2.02 -2.13
CA SER A 9 7.67 -2.63 -0.81
C SER A 9 9.10 -2.47 -0.28
N TYR A 10 10.12 -2.68 -1.13
CA TYR A 10 11.51 -2.43 -0.75
C TYR A 10 11.79 -0.95 -0.48
N TYR A 11 11.17 -0.06 -1.25
CA TYR A 11 11.27 1.37 -1.03
C TYR A 11 10.66 1.78 0.32
N ALA A 12 9.46 1.29 0.65
CA ALA A 12 8.83 1.54 1.94
C ALA A 12 9.69 1.03 3.11
N TRP A 13 10.26 -0.18 2.98
CA TRP A 13 11.17 -0.73 3.97
C TRP A 13 12.45 0.11 4.14
N ALA A 14 13.06 0.56 3.04
CA ALA A 14 14.23 1.43 3.07
C ALA A 14 13.93 2.78 3.72
N ARG A 15 12.76 3.37 3.44
CA ARG A 15 12.30 4.62 4.07
C ARG A 15 12.01 4.46 5.55
N LEU A 16 11.44 3.34 5.99
CA LEU A 16 11.29 3.03 7.42
C LEU A 16 12.64 3.05 8.15
N HIS A 17 13.68 2.46 7.56
CA HIS A 17 15.00 2.40 8.19
C HIS A 17 15.73 3.75 8.18
N ARG A 18 15.45 4.60 7.19
CA ARG A 18 16.12 5.90 7.06
C ARG A 18 15.41 7.00 7.85
N ASP A 19 14.09 7.00 7.85
CA ASP A 19 13.26 8.13 8.25
C ASP A 19 12.17 7.75 9.27
N GLY A 20 12.17 6.51 9.77
CA GLY A 20 11.20 6.03 10.76
C GLY A 20 9.78 5.89 10.22
N GLU A 21 8.77 6.05 11.10
CA GLU A 21 7.35 5.90 10.76
C GLU A 21 6.90 6.83 9.63
N SER A 22 7.38 8.07 9.60
CA SER A 22 7.07 9.02 8.53
C SER A 22 7.53 8.51 7.15
N GLY A 23 8.71 7.91 7.09
CA GLY A 23 9.22 7.28 5.87
C GLY A 23 8.38 6.08 5.44
N LEU A 24 7.95 5.27 6.40
CA LEU A 24 7.05 4.15 6.13
C LEU A 24 5.70 4.62 5.60
N ALA A 25 5.12 5.66 6.22
CA ALA A 25 3.87 6.26 5.79
C ALA A 25 3.94 6.70 4.32
N ASP A 26 4.98 7.45 3.93
CA ASP A 26 5.20 7.87 2.54
C ASP A 26 5.30 6.66 1.58
N GLY A 27 6.00 5.60 2.01
CA GLY A 27 6.19 4.39 1.22
C GLY A 27 4.90 3.60 1.00
N LEU A 28 4.07 3.49 2.03
CA LEU A 28 2.78 2.80 1.97
C LEU A 28 1.74 3.63 1.20
N GLU A 29 1.71 4.95 1.36
CA GLU A 29 0.86 5.84 0.56
C GLU A 29 1.20 5.75 -0.94
N LEU A 30 2.49 5.69 -1.29
CA LEU A 30 2.91 5.43 -2.67
C LEU A 30 2.41 4.07 -3.18
N LEU A 31 2.55 3.00 -2.39
CA LEU A 31 2.08 1.67 -2.78
C LEU A 31 0.56 1.63 -2.95
N ALA A 32 -0.20 2.26 -2.05
CA ALA A 32 -1.66 2.41 -2.16
C ALA A 32 -2.05 3.13 -3.46
N GLY A 33 -1.39 4.26 -3.76
CA GLY A 33 -1.61 5.00 -5.01
C GLY A 33 -1.27 4.19 -6.26
N LEU A 34 -0.20 3.38 -6.23
CA LEU A 34 0.14 2.46 -7.32
C LEU A 34 -0.93 1.37 -7.50
N MET A 35 -1.47 0.81 -6.40
CA MET A 35 -2.52 -0.20 -6.46
C MET A 35 -3.82 0.36 -7.03
N GLN A 36 -4.23 1.56 -6.60
CA GLN A 36 -5.44 2.22 -7.11
C GLN A 36 -5.29 2.65 -8.58
N GLY A 37 -4.12 3.19 -8.95
CA GLY A 37 -3.90 3.72 -10.29
C GLY A 37 -3.63 2.66 -11.37
N PHE A 38 -3.09 1.50 -11.00
CA PHE A 38 -2.69 0.47 -11.97
C PHE A 38 -3.42 -0.87 -11.79
N GLY A 39 -4.09 -1.12 -10.66
CA GLY A 39 -4.92 -2.31 -10.44
C GLY A 39 -4.22 -3.62 -10.85
N GLU A 40 -4.82 -4.36 -11.77
CA GLU A 40 -4.29 -5.63 -12.29
C GLU A 40 -3.04 -5.46 -13.17
N GLN A 41 -2.80 -4.27 -13.72
CA GLN A 41 -1.61 -3.96 -14.53
C GLN A 41 -0.38 -3.69 -13.67
N LEU A 42 -0.54 -3.56 -12.35
CA LEU A 42 0.57 -3.43 -11.42
C LEU A 42 1.31 -4.77 -11.30
N HIS A 43 2.61 -4.77 -11.58
CA HIS A 43 3.42 -5.98 -11.49
C HIS A 43 3.65 -6.39 -10.03
N PRO A 44 3.88 -7.69 -9.76
CA PRO A 44 3.79 -8.82 -10.68
C PRO A 44 2.35 -9.10 -11.13
N LEU A 45 2.13 -9.58 -12.35
CA LEU A 45 0.77 -9.80 -12.87
C LEU A 45 0.15 -11.12 -12.39
N ARG A 46 0.99 -12.09 -11.99
CA ARG A 46 0.51 -13.39 -11.52
C ARG A 46 0.05 -13.28 -10.07
N GLU A 47 -1.19 -13.70 -9.79
CA GLU A 47 -1.81 -13.62 -8.46
C GLU A 47 -0.92 -14.21 -7.35
N ARG A 48 -0.37 -15.42 -7.55
CA ARG A 48 0.53 -16.06 -6.57
C ARG A 48 1.75 -15.20 -6.25
N SER A 49 2.33 -14.55 -7.26
CA SER A 49 3.49 -13.67 -7.07
C SER A 49 3.11 -12.34 -6.43
N ARG A 50 1.90 -11.81 -6.70
CA ARG A 50 1.36 -10.63 -6.01
C ARG A 50 1.19 -10.92 -4.53
N ARG A 51 0.53 -12.03 -4.21
CA ARG A 51 0.30 -12.46 -2.82
C ARG A 51 1.63 -12.59 -2.08
N ALA A 52 2.61 -13.28 -2.66
CA ALA A 52 3.94 -13.40 -2.06
C ALA A 52 4.65 -12.04 -1.82
N ALA A 53 4.41 -11.03 -2.66
CA ALA A 53 4.98 -9.68 -2.46
C ALA A 53 4.31 -8.95 -1.28
N PHE A 54 3.00 -9.12 -1.10
CA PHE A 54 2.28 -8.60 0.07
C PHE A 54 2.60 -9.36 1.34
N ASP A 55 2.69 -10.70 1.28
CA ASP A 55 3.09 -11.54 2.42
C ASP A 55 4.49 -11.18 2.93
N TRP A 56 5.41 -10.81 2.01
CA TRP A 56 6.72 -10.30 2.40
C TRP A 56 6.63 -8.96 3.15
N LEU A 57 5.79 -8.03 2.66
CA LEU A 57 5.56 -6.73 3.27
C LEU A 57 4.92 -6.85 4.66
N ALA A 58 3.93 -7.74 4.80
CA ALA A 58 3.26 -8.07 6.06
C ALA A 58 4.06 -9.06 6.94
N GLY A 59 5.25 -9.46 6.49
CA GLY A 59 6.07 -10.46 7.15
C GLY A 59 6.64 -9.98 8.48
N GLN A 60 7.10 -10.93 9.28
CA GLN A 60 7.54 -10.67 10.66
C GLN A 60 8.63 -9.61 10.77
N ARG A 61 9.52 -9.50 9.76
CA ARG A 61 10.56 -8.45 9.71
C ARG A 61 9.98 -7.03 9.74
N MET A 62 8.85 -6.78 9.07
CA MET A 62 8.19 -5.47 9.08
C MET A 62 7.57 -5.20 10.45
N LEU A 63 6.87 -6.19 11.01
CA LEU A 63 6.21 -6.10 12.31
C LEU A 63 7.22 -5.90 13.46
N ASP A 64 8.36 -6.61 13.40
CA ASP A 64 9.47 -6.43 14.32
C ASP A 64 10.07 -5.01 14.23
N SER A 65 10.16 -4.46 13.01
CA SER A 65 10.66 -3.09 12.78
C SER A 65 9.69 -2.03 13.31
N LEU A 66 8.39 -2.24 13.15
CA LEU A 66 7.33 -1.38 13.69
C LEU A 66 7.29 -1.38 15.22
N SER A 67 7.62 -2.51 15.85
CA SER A 67 7.66 -2.63 17.32
C SER A 67 8.70 -1.71 17.98
N LEU A 68 9.64 -1.16 17.19
CA LEU A 68 10.61 -0.17 17.65
C LEU A 68 10.03 1.24 17.79
N TYR A 69 8.81 1.48 17.28
CA TYR A 69 8.13 2.77 17.27
C TYR A 69 6.77 2.67 17.98
N PRO A 70 6.75 2.79 19.32
CA PRO A 70 5.54 2.52 20.13
C PRO A 70 4.50 3.64 20.14
N GLU A 71 4.73 4.77 19.46
CA GLU A 71 3.87 5.96 19.51
C GLU A 71 2.63 5.81 18.62
N ALA A 72 1.76 4.85 18.95
CA ALA A 72 0.53 4.50 18.22
C ALA A 72 -0.52 5.64 18.12
N GLY A 73 -0.27 6.80 18.75
CA GLY A 73 -1.10 8.00 18.66
C GLY A 73 -0.55 9.08 17.71
N SER A 74 0.55 8.82 16.99
CA SER A 74 1.18 9.79 16.10
C SER A 74 0.40 10.00 14.80
N THR A 75 0.58 11.16 14.16
CA THR A 75 0.03 11.42 12.81
C THR A 75 0.50 10.38 11.79
N ASP A 76 1.71 9.86 11.93
CA ASP A 76 2.25 8.84 11.04
C ASP A 76 1.56 7.48 11.23
N ALA A 77 1.20 7.11 12.46
CA ALA A 77 0.40 5.90 12.72
C ALA A 77 -0.98 5.94 12.02
N LEU A 78 -1.63 7.13 12.01
CA LEU A 78 -2.88 7.34 11.27
C LEU A 78 -2.68 7.23 9.76
N ARG A 79 -1.59 7.81 9.23
CA ARG A 79 -1.26 7.73 7.79
C ARG A 79 -0.96 6.30 7.35
N ILE A 80 -0.16 5.57 8.12
CA ILE A 80 0.12 4.14 7.89
C ILE A 80 -1.19 3.35 7.87
N SER A 81 -2.03 3.53 8.89
CA SER A 81 -3.33 2.85 8.97
C SER A 81 -4.24 3.18 7.79
N GLY A 82 -4.31 4.46 7.39
CA GLY A 82 -5.06 4.92 6.23
C GLY A 82 -4.55 4.31 4.92
N ALA A 83 -3.23 4.28 4.71
CA ALA A 83 -2.64 3.66 3.54
C ALA A 83 -2.93 2.15 3.46
N LEU A 84 -2.85 1.44 4.58
CA LEU A 84 -3.18 0.01 4.63
C LEU A 84 -4.66 -0.26 4.30
N LEU A 85 -5.58 0.56 4.83
CA LEU A 85 -7.00 0.48 4.48
C LEU A 85 -7.25 0.70 2.99
N LEU A 86 -6.57 1.69 2.39
CA LEU A 86 -6.67 1.96 0.95
C LEU A 86 -6.11 0.80 0.10
N MET A 87 -5.07 0.12 0.58
CA MET A 87 -4.51 -1.06 -0.08
C MET A 87 -5.47 -2.25 -0.01
N GLU A 88 -6.12 -2.47 1.14
CA GLU A 88 -7.14 -3.52 1.32
C GLU A 88 -8.30 -3.32 0.33
N GLN A 89 -8.85 -2.09 0.26
CA GLN A 89 -9.90 -1.73 -0.69
C GLN A 89 -9.49 -1.94 -2.16
N ALA A 90 -8.24 -1.63 -2.50
CA ALA A 90 -7.73 -1.83 -3.85
C ALA A 90 -7.51 -3.33 -4.19
N GLN A 91 -7.43 -4.20 -3.18
CA GLN A 91 -7.24 -5.64 -3.34
C GLN A 91 -8.56 -6.42 -3.43
N GLU A 92 -9.60 -5.97 -2.73
CA GLU A 92 -10.95 -6.58 -2.77
C GLU A 92 -11.67 -6.39 -4.11
N GLY A 93 -11.18 -5.45 -4.93
CA GLY A 93 -11.71 -5.19 -6.25
C GLY A 93 -13.04 -4.45 -6.18
N THR A 94 -13.06 -3.30 -6.86
CA THR A 94 -14.29 -2.61 -7.29
C THR A 94 -14.92 -1.73 -6.21
N VAL A 95 -14.70 -0.43 -6.33
CA VAL A 95 -15.82 0.50 -6.17
C VAL A 95 -16.93 -0.04 -7.08
N PRO A 96 -18.12 -0.41 -6.58
CA PRO A 96 -19.17 -1.00 -7.41
C PRO A 96 -19.34 -0.14 -8.66
N ASP A 97 -19.35 -0.76 -9.84
CA ASP A 97 -19.51 -0.11 -11.16
C ASP A 97 -20.68 0.90 -11.18
N ALA A 98 -21.63 0.71 -10.26
CA ALA A 98 -22.70 1.63 -9.92
C ALA A 98 -22.26 3.07 -9.58
N LEU A 99 -21.05 3.30 -9.04
CA LEU A 99 -20.54 4.64 -8.73
C LEU A 99 -19.76 5.26 -9.91
N CYS A 100 -19.24 4.43 -10.82
CA CYS A 100 -18.63 4.92 -12.06
C CYS A 100 -19.69 5.57 -12.96
N GLY A 101 -20.88 4.96 -13.04
CA GLY A 101 -22.02 5.53 -13.76
C GLY A 101 -22.58 6.84 -13.18
N VAL A 102 -22.41 7.09 -11.88
CA VAL A 102 -22.91 8.32 -11.22
C VAL A 102 -22.09 9.56 -11.59
N LEU A 103 -20.79 9.40 -11.91
CA LEU A 103 -19.95 10.51 -12.36
C LEU A 103 -20.19 10.88 -13.82
N GLU A 104 -20.65 9.93 -14.65
CA GLU A 104 -21.01 10.18 -16.05
C GLU A 104 -22.40 10.82 -16.22
N THR A 105 -23.28 10.75 -15.21
CA THR A 105 -24.61 11.36 -15.28
C THR A 105 -24.67 12.83 -14.82
N VAL A 106 -23.56 13.40 -14.37
CA VAL A 106 -23.48 14.77 -13.80
C VAL A 106 -22.60 15.71 -14.63
N CYS A 107 -22.11 15.28 -15.81
CA CYS A 107 -21.53 16.17 -16.84
C CYS A 107 -22.45 16.21 -18.06
#